data_AF-G7GQR8-F1
#
_entry.id   AF-G7GQR8-F1
#
_cell.length_a   1.000
_cell.length_b   1.000
_cell.length_c   1.000
_cell.angle_alpha   90.00
_cell.angle_beta   90.00
_cell.angle_gamma   90.00
#
_symmetry.space_group_name_H-M   'P 1'
#
loop_
_entity.id
_entity.type
_entity.pdbx_description
1 polymer ?
#
loop_
_entity_poly.entity_id
_entity_poly.type
_entity_poly.pdbx_seq_one_letter_code
_entity_poly.pdbx_strand_id
1 'polypeptide(L)'
;MSRPPKPTDHQRKLFPDKDITMTQTIEPPVVEEAVVEEAAAPAPAPEPPKRRAQRVCEWAVGADYKDFPAETVEFTKALLLKTIAGMIAGSREPAARILTTYFAEQGGSPEVGLVGAGYRSTVENAAYANATFAHSSELEDNEMPNFTSAYWMLPALFPVAEKQTASGKDLITAAIVTWEVASRYSSAGPGEALMSTHICPPSWFGPLGVAVGTAKLLKLDAGRTEHALSMAGSWSSGLGQAGCDTHFLESGHTAKMGVQSAFLARLGATAELGVLDIKNGIYAPLVANGEIDLTKIDADLGQAPYRINRACIKKYSATSSNSWTFSPTPGSESGTADAAQGQGRGHHRRRVGCRAGHHPAFPRRGGQGGVRGCPPGLAGGNGRTGRGWPKWFGC
;
A
#
# COMPACT_ATOMS: atom_id res chain seq x y z
N MET A 1 -29.77 -31.47 2.75
CA MET A 1 -29.18 -30.53 1.77
C MET A 1 -30.32 -29.90 0.98
N SER A 2 -30.71 -28.69 1.35
CA SER A 2 -31.80 -27.94 0.70
C SER A 2 -31.32 -27.34 -0.63
N ARG A 3 -32.14 -27.49 -1.68
CA ARG A 3 -31.88 -26.92 -3.02
C ARG A 3 -31.76 -25.38 -2.95
N PRO A 4 -30.88 -24.77 -3.76
CA PRO A 4 -30.78 -23.31 -3.81
C PRO A 4 -32.08 -22.70 -4.38
N PRO A 5 -32.43 -21.47 -3.95
CA PRO A 5 -33.62 -20.77 -4.45
C PRO A 5 -33.48 -20.42 -5.93
N LYS A 6 -34.61 -20.42 -6.64
CA LYS A 6 -34.67 -20.09 -8.07
C LYS A 6 -34.33 -18.60 -8.29
N PRO A 7 -33.62 -18.26 -9.38
CA PRO A 7 -33.25 -16.89 -9.71
C PRO A 7 -34.48 -16.01 -10.00
N THR A 8 -34.38 -14.73 -9.64
CA THR A 8 -35.44 -13.72 -9.79
C THR A 8 -35.56 -13.25 -11.25
N ASP A 9 -36.69 -12.63 -11.61
CA ASP A 9 -36.96 -12.13 -12.97
C ASP A 9 -35.92 -11.12 -13.49
N HIS A 10 -35.22 -10.43 -12.58
CA HIS A 10 -34.15 -9.52 -12.95
C HIS A 10 -32.86 -10.26 -13.39
N GLN A 11 -32.64 -11.47 -12.89
CA GLN A 11 -31.48 -12.30 -13.26
C GLN A 11 -31.67 -12.99 -14.62
N ARG A 12 -32.92 -13.32 -15.01
CA ARG A 12 -33.24 -13.88 -16.33
C ARG A 12 -33.07 -12.89 -17.49
N LYS A 13 -33.21 -11.59 -17.24
CA LYS A 13 -33.03 -10.56 -18.27
C LYS A 13 -31.56 -10.30 -18.65
N LEU A 14 -30.63 -10.61 -17.75
CA LEU A 14 -29.18 -10.42 -17.98
C LEU A 14 -28.54 -11.60 -18.71
N PHE A 15 -29.18 -12.78 -18.69
CA PHE A 15 -28.75 -13.99 -19.38
C PHE A 15 -29.96 -14.68 -20.01
N PRO A 16 -30.41 -14.27 -21.22
CA PRO A 16 -31.49 -14.97 -21.89
C PRO A 16 -31.04 -16.38 -22.27
N ASP A 17 -31.79 -17.38 -21.82
CA ASP A 17 -31.63 -18.78 -22.20
C ASP A 17 -31.72 -18.89 -23.74
N LYS A 18 -30.58 -19.09 -24.41
CA LYS A 18 -30.57 -19.47 -25.82
C LYS A 18 -30.60 -21.00 -25.89
N ASP A 19 -31.77 -21.53 -26.22
CA ASP A 19 -31.94 -22.89 -26.72
C ASP A 19 -31.12 -23.06 -28.00
N ILE A 20 -29.97 -23.73 -27.90
CA ILE A 20 -29.23 -24.22 -29.06
C ILE A 20 -29.79 -25.60 -29.39
N THR A 21 -30.76 -25.65 -30.30
CA THR A 21 -31.18 -26.90 -30.94
C THR A 21 -30.17 -27.25 -32.04
N MET A 22 -29.34 -28.24 -31.76
CA MET A 22 -28.42 -28.86 -32.73
C MET A 22 -29.13 -29.99 -33.48
N THR A 23 -29.56 -29.75 -34.72
CA THR A 23 -29.70 -30.81 -35.73
C THR A 23 -29.61 -30.22 -37.14
N GLN A 24 -28.40 -30.18 -37.68
CA GLN A 24 -28.16 -30.34 -39.11
C GLN A 24 -26.89 -31.17 -39.27
N THR A 25 -27.05 -32.41 -39.73
CA THR A 25 -25.95 -33.29 -40.12
C THR A 25 -25.45 -32.81 -41.47
N ILE A 26 -24.22 -32.30 -41.51
CA ILE A 26 -23.49 -32.04 -42.75
C ILE A 26 -22.45 -33.15 -42.86
N GLU A 27 -22.53 -33.98 -43.90
CA GLU A 27 -21.50 -34.99 -44.18
C GLU A 27 -20.19 -34.30 -44.61
N PRO A 28 -19.01 -34.75 -44.11
CA PRO A 28 -17.75 -34.15 -44.49
C PRO A 28 -17.33 -34.61 -45.90
N PRO A 29 -16.66 -33.76 -46.70
CA PRO A 29 -16.08 -34.20 -47.95
C PRO A 29 -14.87 -35.10 -47.70
N VAL A 30 -14.72 -36.13 -48.54
CA VAL A 30 -13.55 -37.01 -48.58
C VAL A 30 -12.35 -36.18 -49.05
N VAL A 31 -11.32 -36.10 -48.21
CA VAL A 31 -10.02 -35.49 -48.54
C VAL A 31 -9.01 -36.61 -48.72
N GLU A 32 -8.39 -36.69 -49.90
CA GLU A 32 -7.24 -37.57 -50.15
C GLU A 32 -6.05 -37.12 -49.29
N GLU A 33 -5.47 -38.06 -48.54
CA GLU A 33 -4.27 -37.82 -47.75
C GLU A 33 -3.06 -37.64 -48.68
N ALA A 34 -2.64 -36.39 -48.86
CA ALA A 34 -1.28 -36.10 -49.30
C ALA A 34 -0.32 -36.36 -48.14
N VAL A 35 0.63 -37.26 -48.33
CA VAL A 35 1.75 -37.48 -47.41
C VAL A 35 2.61 -36.21 -47.41
N VAL A 36 2.44 -35.40 -46.37
CA VAL A 36 3.35 -34.28 -46.09
C VAL A 36 4.51 -34.85 -45.28
N GLU A 37 5.70 -34.81 -45.85
CA GLU A 37 6.94 -35.13 -45.14
C GLU A 37 7.07 -34.15 -43.96
N GLU A 38 6.98 -34.68 -42.73
CA GLU A 38 7.05 -33.89 -41.50
C GLU A 38 8.48 -33.34 -41.33
N ALA A 39 8.70 -32.14 -41.87
CA ALA A 39 9.92 -31.40 -41.61
C ALA A 39 10.05 -31.18 -40.10
N ALA A 40 11.17 -31.64 -39.54
CA ALA A 40 11.48 -31.51 -38.12
C ALA A 40 11.15 -30.10 -37.61
N ALA A 41 10.33 -30.01 -36.57
CA ALA A 41 9.91 -28.75 -35.98
C ALA A 41 11.14 -27.86 -35.72
N PRO A 42 11.12 -26.58 -36.13
CA PRO A 42 12.22 -25.68 -35.86
C PRO A 42 12.47 -25.64 -34.35
N ALA A 43 13.74 -25.68 -33.95
CA ALA A 43 14.12 -25.57 -32.55
C ALA A 43 13.35 -24.41 -31.90
N PRO A 44 12.81 -24.59 -30.68
CA PRO A 44 12.01 -23.57 -30.03
C PRO A 44 12.82 -22.27 -30.01
N ALA A 45 12.20 -21.20 -30.48
CA ALA A 45 12.82 -19.88 -30.47
C ALA A 45 13.37 -19.61 -29.07
N PRO A 46 14.56 -19.00 -28.93
CA PRO A 46 15.12 -18.70 -27.62
C PRO A 46 14.07 -17.94 -26.81
N GLU A 47 13.78 -18.41 -25.60
CA GLU A 47 12.77 -17.78 -24.75
C GLU A 47 13.10 -16.29 -24.61
N PRO A 48 12.10 -15.41 -24.78
CA PRO A 48 12.33 -13.98 -24.60
C PRO A 48 12.90 -13.74 -23.20
N PRO A 49 13.81 -12.78 -23.03
CA PRO A 49 14.39 -12.48 -21.72
C PRO A 49 13.26 -12.23 -20.72
N LYS A 50 13.36 -12.85 -19.53
CA LYS A 50 12.33 -12.72 -18.49
C LYS A 50 11.98 -11.25 -18.24
N ARG A 51 10.71 -10.98 -17.99
CA ARG A 51 10.25 -9.65 -17.58
C ARG A 51 10.75 -9.33 -16.17
N ARG A 52 10.94 -8.04 -15.82
CA ARG A 52 11.30 -7.63 -14.45
C ARG A 52 10.24 -8.07 -13.46
N ALA A 53 8.97 -7.88 -13.82
CA ALA A 53 7.83 -8.32 -13.01
C ALA A 53 7.89 -9.82 -12.73
N GLN A 54 8.16 -10.64 -13.76
CA GLN A 54 8.33 -12.09 -13.62
C GLN A 54 9.47 -12.45 -12.67
N ARG A 55 10.67 -11.84 -12.81
CA ARG A 55 11.81 -12.08 -11.89
C ARG A 55 11.46 -11.77 -10.43
N VAL A 56 10.80 -10.63 -10.19
CA VAL A 56 10.40 -10.23 -8.85
C VAL A 56 9.37 -11.19 -8.27
N CYS A 57 8.39 -11.61 -9.07
CA CYS A 57 7.38 -12.58 -8.64
C CYS A 57 8.00 -13.94 -8.32
N GLU A 58 8.91 -14.44 -9.16
CA GLU A 58 9.63 -15.70 -8.95
C GLU A 58 10.44 -15.68 -7.64
N TRP A 59 11.19 -14.61 -7.39
CA TRP A 59 11.92 -14.44 -6.13
C TRP A 59 10.96 -14.39 -4.92
N ALA A 60 9.91 -13.58 -5.00
CA ALA A 60 8.97 -13.40 -3.90
C ALA A 60 8.27 -14.72 -3.50
N VAL A 61 7.80 -15.49 -4.48
CA VAL A 61 7.15 -16.78 -4.22
C VAL A 61 8.15 -17.81 -3.69
N GLY A 62 9.42 -17.74 -4.13
CA GLY A 62 10.50 -18.62 -3.71
C GLY A 62 11.10 -18.33 -2.33
N ALA A 63 11.03 -17.08 -1.86
CA ALA A 63 11.68 -16.66 -0.61
C ALA A 63 11.14 -17.39 0.64
N ASP A 64 11.99 -18.01 1.43
CA ASP A 64 11.64 -18.71 2.66
C ASP A 64 12.14 -17.96 3.90
N TYR A 65 11.50 -18.17 5.05
CA TYR A 65 11.90 -17.57 6.32
C TYR A 65 13.39 -17.78 6.64
N LYS A 66 13.96 -18.94 6.28
CA LYS A 66 15.37 -19.27 6.54
C LYS A 66 16.37 -18.50 5.66
N ASP A 67 15.89 -17.87 4.59
CA ASP A 67 16.75 -17.14 3.64
C ASP A 67 17.12 -15.74 4.16
N PHE A 68 16.46 -15.28 5.23
CA PHE A 68 16.67 -13.96 5.81
C PHE A 68 17.66 -14.00 6.99
N PRO A 69 18.62 -13.06 7.05
CA PRO A 69 19.48 -12.88 8.21
C PRO A 69 18.68 -12.70 9.49
N ALA A 70 19.20 -13.22 10.61
CA ALA A 70 18.54 -13.13 11.91
C ALA A 70 18.23 -11.68 12.32
N GLU A 71 19.12 -10.74 12.01
CA GLU A 71 18.92 -9.31 12.25
C GLU A 71 17.75 -8.72 11.45
N THR A 72 17.56 -9.12 10.19
CA THR A 72 16.41 -8.71 9.36
C THR A 72 15.12 -9.26 9.95
N VAL A 73 15.13 -10.51 10.41
CA VAL A 73 13.99 -11.14 11.07
C VAL A 73 13.62 -10.41 12.37
N GLU A 74 14.58 -10.15 13.25
CA GLU A 74 14.33 -9.44 14.51
C GLU A 74 13.85 -8.00 14.29
N PHE A 75 14.45 -7.29 13.33
CA PHE A 75 14.00 -5.96 12.95
C PHE A 75 12.56 -5.97 12.40
N THR A 76 12.22 -6.96 11.58
CA THR A 76 10.86 -7.14 11.05
C THR A 76 9.85 -7.40 12.16
N LYS A 77 10.20 -8.23 13.16
CA LYS A 77 9.33 -8.45 14.33
C LYS A 77 9.08 -7.15 15.10
N ALA A 78 10.10 -6.34 15.30
CA ALA A 78 9.96 -5.03 15.96
C ALA A 78 9.04 -4.09 15.18
N LEU A 79 9.19 -4.02 13.84
CA LEU A 79 8.31 -3.23 12.98
C LEU A 79 6.85 -3.72 13.00
N LEU A 80 6.62 -5.03 12.96
CA LEU A 80 5.28 -5.62 13.05
C LEU A 80 4.63 -5.30 14.39
N LEU A 81 5.38 -5.44 15.50
CA LEU A 81 4.88 -5.09 16.84
C LEU A 81 4.53 -3.60 16.93
N LYS A 82 5.40 -2.72 16.41
CA LYS A 82 5.13 -1.28 16.38
C LYS A 82 3.94 -0.92 15.49
N THR A 83 3.76 -1.62 14.37
CA THR A 83 2.60 -1.46 13.50
C THR A 83 1.30 -1.79 14.25
N ILE A 84 1.28 -2.86 15.04
CA ILE A 84 0.13 -3.20 15.89
C ILE A 84 -0.15 -2.08 16.90
N ALA A 85 0.88 -1.55 17.56
CA ALA A 85 0.72 -0.43 18.48
C ALA A 85 0.14 0.81 17.77
N GLY A 86 0.61 1.13 16.57
CA GLY A 86 0.06 2.19 15.73
C GLY A 86 -1.41 1.96 15.38
N MET A 87 -1.78 0.75 14.95
CA MET A 87 -3.19 0.41 14.68
C MET A 87 -4.08 0.57 15.91
N ILE A 88 -3.64 0.11 17.09
CA ILE A 88 -4.42 0.24 18.34
C ILE A 88 -4.56 1.70 18.75
N ALA A 89 -3.50 2.50 18.61
CA ALA A 89 -3.56 3.93 18.91
C ALA A 89 -4.50 4.66 17.94
N GLY A 90 -4.31 4.46 16.64
CA GLY A 90 -5.08 5.13 15.61
C GLY A 90 -6.52 4.63 15.46
N SER A 91 -6.88 3.44 15.95
CA SER A 91 -8.27 2.97 15.96
C SER A 91 -9.21 3.86 16.80
N ARG A 92 -8.63 4.72 17.64
CA ARG A 92 -9.35 5.66 18.50
C ARG A 92 -9.63 7.01 17.83
N GLU A 93 -8.96 7.29 16.71
CA GLU A 93 -9.04 8.55 15.97
C GLU A 93 -10.38 8.70 15.21
N PRO A 94 -10.80 9.94 14.87
CA PRO A 94 -12.05 10.19 14.15
C PRO A 94 -12.16 9.42 12.82
N ALA A 95 -11.10 9.43 12.01
CA ALA A 95 -11.06 8.72 10.73
C ALA A 95 -11.34 7.21 10.89
N ALA A 96 -10.82 6.59 11.95
CA ALA A 96 -11.03 5.18 12.25
C ALA A 96 -12.50 4.87 12.57
N ARG A 97 -13.16 5.73 13.35
CA ARG A 97 -14.58 5.59 13.69
C ARG A 97 -15.48 5.75 12.47
N ILE A 98 -15.19 6.76 11.63
CA ILE A 98 -15.93 7.00 10.39
C ILE A 98 -15.83 5.79 9.48
N LEU A 99 -14.63 5.28 9.27
CA LEU A 99 -14.39 4.14 8.40
C LEU A 99 -15.01 2.84 8.93
N THR A 100 -14.94 2.61 10.25
CA THR A 100 -15.59 1.44 10.88
C THR A 100 -17.11 1.49 10.71
N THR A 101 -17.73 2.66 10.92
CA THR A 101 -19.17 2.85 10.68
C THR A 101 -19.52 2.64 9.21
N TYR A 102 -18.73 3.19 8.28
CA TYR A 102 -18.92 3.00 6.85
C TYR A 102 -18.91 1.51 6.46
N PHE A 103 -17.97 0.73 6.98
CA PHE A 103 -17.94 -0.72 6.72
C PHE A 103 -19.06 -1.49 7.43
N ALA A 104 -19.51 -1.03 8.61
CA ALA A 104 -20.67 -1.61 9.26
C ALA A 104 -21.96 -1.42 8.44
N GLU A 105 -22.14 -0.25 7.82
CA GLU A 105 -23.27 0.04 6.93
C GLU A 105 -23.19 -0.73 5.61
N GLN A 106 -21.98 -0.92 5.06
CA GLN A 106 -21.77 -1.74 3.86
C GLN A 106 -22.09 -3.23 4.12
N GLY A 107 -21.83 -3.72 5.33
CA GLY A 107 -21.96 -5.13 5.69
C GLY A 107 -20.87 -6.01 5.09
N GLY A 108 -21.18 -7.31 4.94
CA GLY A 108 -20.25 -8.33 4.44
C GLY A 108 -19.99 -9.45 5.44
N SER A 109 -19.18 -10.43 5.05
CA SER A 109 -18.84 -11.56 5.91
C SER A 109 -17.86 -11.12 7.02
N PRO A 110 -18.07 -11.47 8.30
CA PRO A 110 -17.20 -11.09 9.41
C PRO A 110 -15.94 -11.97 9.50
N GLU A 111 -15.13 -11.98 8.45
CA GLU A 111 -14.01 -12.90 8.27
C GLU A 111 -12.88 -12.64 9.27
N VAL A 112 -12.48 -11.38 9.45
CA VAL A 112 -11.27 -10.98 10.19
C VAL A 112 -11.47 -9.68 10.97
N GLY A 113 -10.62 -9.45 11.97
CA GLY A 113 -10.74 -8.32 12.88
C GLY A 113 -10.19 -7.00 12.34
N LEU A 114 -10.86 -5.90 12.69
CA LEU A 114 -10.32 -4.54 12.63
C LEU A 114 -9.64 -4.26 13.97
N VAL A 115 -8.32 -4.07 13.94
CA VAL A 115 -7.49 -3.99 15.15
C VAL A 115 -7.91 -2.80 16.00
N GLY A 116 -8.25 -3.06 17.27
CA GLY A 116 -8.65 -2.03 18.22
C GLY A 116 -10.04 -1.41 17.98
N ALA A 117 -10.83 -1.88 17.01
CA ALA A 117 -12.15 -1.34 16.70
C ALA A 117 -13.32 -2.18 17.24
N GLY A 118 -13.07 -3.43 17.68
CA GLY A 118 -14.13 -4.32 18.17
C GLY A 118 -15.12 -4.76 17.07
N TYR A 119 -14.71 -4.70 15.81
CA TYR A 119 -15.53 -5.02 14.64
C TYR A 119 -14.81 -6.04 13.74
N ARG A 120 -15.57 -6.89 13.04
CA ARG A 120 -15.05 -7.83 12.04
C ARG A 120 -15.67 -7.54 10.68
N SER A 121 -14.88 -7.66 9.62
CA SER A 121 -15.33 -7.40 8.24
C SER A 121 -14.67 -8.37 7.25
N THR A 122 -14.87 -8.12 5.97
CA THR A 122 -14.17 -8.82 4.89
C THR A 122 -12.67 -8.54 4.96
N VAL A 123 -11.86 -9.46 4.43
CA VAL A 123 -10.39 -9.31 4.43
C VAL A 123 -9.90 -7.99 3.81
N GLU A 124 -10.53 -7.55 2.73
CA GLU A 124 -10.15 -6.32 2.04
C GLU A 124 -10.54 -5.06 2.83
N ASN A 125 -11.71 -5.06 3.46
CA ASN A 125 -12.15 -3.94 4.30
C ASN A 125 -11.33 -3.85 5.59
N ALA A 126 -10.95 -5.00 6.15
CA ALA A 126 -10.04 -5.04 7.29
C ALA A 126 -8.63 -4.55 6.90
N ALA A 127 -8.13 -4.88 5.70
CA ALA A 127 -6.86 -4.35 5.21
C ALA A 127 -6.91 -2.82 5.04
N TYR A 128 -8.01 -2.29 4.48
CA TYR A 128 -8.24 -0.86 4.41
C TYR A 128 -8.21 -0.25 5.82
N ALA A 129 -9.08 -0.72 6.71
CA ALA A 129 -9.24 -0.16 8.04
C ALA A 129 -7.93 -0.17 8.83
N ASN A 130 -7.25 -1.31 8.89
CA ASN A 130 -6.02 -1.47 9.65
C ASN A 130 -4.91 -0.54 9.14
N ALA A 131 -4.79 -0.33 7.82
CA ALA A 131 -3.84 0.61 7.26
C ALA A 131 -4.20 2.08 7.55
N THR A 132 -5.48 2.42 7.48
CA THR A 132 -5.95 3.74 7.93
C THR A 132 -5.65 3.95 9.41
N PHE A 133 -5.89 2.96 10.27
CA PHE A 133 -5.63 3.09 11.71
C PHE A 133 -4.14 3.25 11.99
N ALA A 134 -3.29 2.44 11.34
CA ALA A 134 -1.86 2.58 11.46
C ALA A 134 -1.41 4.00 11.11
N HIS A 135 -1.89 4.56 10.00
CA HIS A 135 -1.49 5.89 9.57
C HIS A 135 -2.08 7.02 10.43
N SER A 136 -3.32 6.88 10.91
CA SER A 136 -3.94 7.86 11.80
C SER A 136 -3.17 8.05 13.11
N SER A 137 -2.35 7.08 13.51
CA SER A 137 -1.45 7.24 14.66
C SER A 137 -0.23 8.10 14.38
N GLU A 138 0.14 8.32 13.11
CA GLU A 138 1.36 9.04 12.73
C GLU A 138 2.62 8.49 13.43
N LEU A 139 2.67 7.19 13.73
CA LEU A 139 3.80 6.52 14.41
C LEU A 139 4.56 5.55 13.52
N GLU A 140 4.13 5.35 12.27
CA GLU A 140 4.78 4.50 11.29
C GLU A 140 6.28 4.75 11.09
N ASP A 141 6.98 3.75 10.59
CA ASP A 141 8.36 3.89 10.13
C ASP A 141 8.41 4.06 8.62
N ASN A 142 9.36 4.86 8.17
CA ASN A 142 9.47 5.28 6.78
C ASN A 142 10.87 4.98 6.25
N GLU A 143 10.96 4.55 5.00
CA GLU A 143 12.19 4.50 4.23
C GLU A 143 12.24 5.70 3.29
N MET A 144 13.29 6.52 3.46
CA MET A 144 13.61 7.66 2.60
C MET A 144 14.95 7.40 1.89
N PRO A 145 15.14 7.84 0.64
CA PRO A 145 14.26 8.69 -0.17
C PRO A 145 13.19 7.94 -0.97
N ASN A 146 13.00 6.64 -0.73
CA ASN A 146 12.09 5.80 -1.53
C ASN A 146 10.61 5.96 -1.17
N PHE A 147 10.22 6.93 -0.32
CA PHE A 147 8.83 7.21 0.08
C PHE A 147 8.02 5.96 0.45
N THR A 148 8.67 4.99 1.09
CA THR A 148 8.06 3.71 1.46
C THR A 148 7.75 3.72 2.96
N SER A 149 6.60 3.19 3.40
CA SER A 149 6.17 3.32 4.80
C SER A 149 5.43 2.10 5.34
N ALA A 150 5.62 1.82 6.63
CA ALA A 150 5.01 0.69 7.31
C ALA A 150 3.47 0.74 7.30
N TYR A 151 2.84 1.92 7.32
CA TYR A 151 1.40 2.08 7.58
C TYR A 151 0.46 1.50 6.52
N TRP A 152 0.96 1.17 5.33
CA TRP A 152 0.14 0.59 4.25
C TRP A 152 0.57 -0.83 3.89
N MET A 153 1.84 -1.17 4.10
CA MET A 153 2.38 -2.51 3.84
C MET A 153 2.01 -3.50 4.93
N LEU A 154 2.50 -3.24 6.14
CA LEU A 154 2.44 -4.18 7.25
C LEU A 154 1.01 -4.40 7.78
N PRO A 155 0.17 -3.35 7.95
CA PRO A 155 -1.19 -3.55 8.45
C PRO A 155 -2.09 -4.30 7.46
N ALA A 156 -1.81 -4.22 6.15
CA ALA A 156 -2.55 -4.96 5.13
C ALA A 156 -2.36 -6.48 5.24
N LEU A 157 -1.21 -6.93 5.76
CA LEU A 157 -0.87 -8.35 5.85
C LEU A 157 -1.56 -9.07 7.01
N PHE A 158 -1.85 -8.39 8.12
CA PHE A 158 -2.51 -9.00 9.28
C PHE A 158 -3.87 -9.66 8.97
N PRO A 159 -4.84 -8.98 8.32
CA PRO A 159 -6.12 -9.60 8.01
C PRO A 159 -5.97 -10.75 6.99
N VAL A 160 -5.01 -10.66 6.07
CA VAL A 160 -4.72 -11.77 5.14
C VAL A 160 -4.16 -12.96 5.92
N ALA A 161 -3.21 -12.74 6.83
CA ALA A 161 -2.61 -13.77 7.67
C ALA A 161 -3.63 -14.41 8.60
N GLU A 162 -4.52 -13.64 9.24
CA GLU A 162 -5.63 -14.15 10.05
C GLU A 162 -6.54 -15.05 9.21
N LYS A 163 -6.96 -14.57 8.03
CA LYS A 163 -7.83 -15.33 7.12
C LYS A 163 -7.19 -16.62 6.61
N GLN A 164 -5.87 -16.63 6.39
CA GLN A 164 -5.13 -17.81 5.94
C GLN A 164 -4.62 -18.68 7.10
N THR A 165 -4.89 -18.33 8.35
CA THR A 165 -4.30 -18.99 9.53
C THR A 165 -2.77 -19.12 9.43
N ALA A 166 -2.12 -18.09 8.87
CA ALA A 166 -0.71 -18.11 8.56
C ALA A 166 0.14 -18.09 9.85
N SER A 167 1.30 -18.74 9.81
CA SER A 167 2.22 -18.73 10.94
C SER A 167 2.92 -17.38 11.08
N GLY A 168 3.52 -17.12 12.25
CA GLY A 168 4.36 -15.92 12.43
C GLY A 168 5.54 -15.87 11.44
N LYS A 169 6.10 -17.02 11.05
CA LYS A 169 7.16 -17.10 10.04
C LYS A 169 6.66 -16.70 8.65
N ASP A 170 5.44 -17.11 8.29
CA ASP A 170 4.81 -16.71 7.03
C ASP A 170 4.55 -15.21 7.00
N LEU A 171 4.06 -14.63 8.09
CA LEU A 171 3.82 -13.18 8.20
C LEU A 171 5.13 -12.38 8.12
N ILE A 172 6.18 -12.80 8.81
CA ILE A 172 7.51 -12.15 8.75
C ILE A 172 8.07 -12.22 7.32
N THR A 173 8.00 -13.39 6.69
CA THR A 173 8.45 -13.57 5.30
C THR A 173 7.69 -12.66 4.35
N ALA A 174 6.35 -12.62 4.46
CA ALA A 174 5.52 -11.74 3.65
C ALA A 174 5.82 -10.26 3.90
N ALA A 175 6.09 -9.85 5.13
CA ALA A 175 6.46 -8.48 5.47
C ALA A 175 7.77 -8.05 4.80
N ILE A 176 8.81 -8.90 4.86
CA ILE A 176 10.10 -8.63 4.22
C ILE A 176 9.92 -8.54 2.70
N VAL A 177 9.24 -9.52 2.09
CA VAL A 177 8.94 -9.53 0.65
C VAL A 177 8.15 -8.28 0.24
N THR A 178 7.12 -7.91 0.98
CA THR A 178 6.30 -6.70 0.71
C THR A 178 7.17 -5.46 0.67
N TRP A 179 8.00 -5.26 1.71
CA TRP A 179 8.85 -4.09 1.81
C TRP A 179 9.90 -4.04 0.72
N GLU A 180 10.56 -5.18 0.46
CA GLU A 180 11.57 -5.31 -0.57
C GLU A 180 11.04 -4.88 -1.94
N VAL A 181 9.89 -5.44 -2.32
CA VAL A 181 9.21 -5.17 -3.58
C VAL A 181 8.77 -3.71 -3.69
N ALA A 182 8.10 -3.20 -2.65
CA ALA A 182 7.54 -1.86 -2.72
C ALA A 182 8.63 -0.77 -2.73
N SER A 183 9.70 -0.97 -1.96
CA SER A 183 10.86 -0.09 -1.96
C SER A 183 11.59 -0.12 -3.30
N ARG A 184 11.75 -1.30 -3.93
CA ARG A 184 12.33 -1.45 -5.28
C ARG A 184 11.56 -0.64 -6.31
N TYR A 185 10.25 -0.77 -6.34
CA TYR A 185 9.42 -0.05 -7.30
C TYR A 185 9.44 1.46 -7.06
N SER A 186 9.36 1.88 -5.81
CA SER A 186 9.45 3.30 -5.46
C SER A 186 10.81 3.90 -5.78
N SER A 187 11.90 3.14 -5.64
CA SER A 187 13.27 3.62 -5.92
C SER A 187 13.58 3.83 -7.40
N ALA A 188 12.89 3.09 -8.28
CA ALA A 188 12.93 3.34 -9.72
C ALA A 188 12.08 4.57 -10.07
N GLY A 189 11.00 4.81 -9.33
CA GLY A 189 10.07 5.92 -9.56
C GLY A 189 10.65 7.31 -9.23
N PRO A 190 10.16 8.37 -9.90
CA PRO A 190 10.56 9.74 -9.62
C PRO A 190 9.79 10.32 -8.41
N GLY A 191 9.98 9.74 -7.22
CA GLY A 191 9.16 10.04 -6.02
C GLY A 191 9.07 11.53 -5.65
N GLU A 192 10.18 12.26 -5.72
CA GLU A 192 10.17 13.72 -5.48
C GLU A 192 9.34 14.49 -6.53
N ALA A 193 9.45 14.09 -7.81
CA ALA A 193 8.70 14.71 -8.89
C ALA A 193 7.19 14.44 -8.74
N LEU A 194 6.82 13.21 -8.40
CA LEU A 194 5.44 12.84 -8.09
C LEU A 194 4.86 13.73 -7.00
N MET A 195 5.57 13.86 -5.88
CA MET A 195 5.15 14.70 -4.77
C MET A 195 5.01 16.18 -5.20
N SER A 196 5.92 16.67 -6.05
CA SER A 196 5.85 18.04 -6.59
C SER A 196 4.63 18.28 -7.48
N THR A 197 4.09 17.22 -8.10
CA THR A 197 2.86 17.21 -8.89
C THR A 197 1.62 16.79 -8.09
N HIS A 198 1.74 16.71 -6.76
CA HIS A 198 0.68 16.27 -5.83
C HIS A 198 0.27 14.80 -5.95
N ILE A 199 0.98 13.96 -6.72
CA ILE A 199 0.77 12.51 -6.70
C ILE A 199 1.43 11.95 -5.44
N CYS A 200 0.72 11.12 -4.68
CA CYS A 200 1.23 10.46 -3.49
C CYS A 200 2.08 9.23 -3.89
N PRO A 201 3.43 9.23 -3.73
CA PRO A 201 4.24 8.07 -4.11
C PRO A 201 3.86 6.77 -3.39
N PRO A 202 3.55 6.76 -2.07
CA PRO A 202 3.01 5.59 -1.39
C PRO A 202 1.77 5.01 -2.07
N SER A 203 0.82 5.84 -2.49
CA SER A 203 -0.41 5.37 -3.12
C SER A 203 -0.20 4.93 -4.57
N TRP A 204 0.85 5.44 -5.22
CA TRP A 204 1.24 5.06 -6.58
C TRP A 204 1.99 3.72 -6.63
N PHE A 205 3.01 3.52 -5.80
CA PHE A 205 3.86 2.32 -5.85
C PHE A 205 3.48 1.27 -4.81
N GLY A 206 2.81 1.67 -3.73
CA GLY A 206 2.49 0.79 -2.62
C GLY A 206 1.56 -0.38 -2.94
N PRO A 207 0.53 -0.25 -3.81
CA PRO A 207 -0.36 -1.37 -4.12
C PRO A 207 0.38 -2.59 -4.67
N LEU A 208 1.48 -2.38 -5.41
CA LEU A 208 2.26 -3.44 -6.04
C LEU A 208 2.98 -4.29 -5.00
N GLY A 209 3.61 -3.65 -3.99
CA GLY A 209 4.24 -4.36 -2.88
C GLY A 209 3.23 -5.18 -2.09
N VAL A 210 2.09 -4.57 -1.74
CA VAL A 210 1.01 -5.24 -1.00
C VAL A 210 0.42 -6.41 -1.80
N ALA A 211 0.29 -6.30 -3.12
CA ALA A 211 -0.17 -7.38 -3.98
C ALA A 211 0.78 -8.59 -3.92
N VAL A 212 2.08 -8.37 -4.03
CA VAL A 212 3.09 -9.45 -3.99
C VAL A 212 3.16 -10.06 -2.58
N GLY A 213 3.13 -9.25 -1.53
CA GLY A 213 3.06 -9.73 -0.14
C GLY A 213 1.81 -10.55 0.16
N THR A 214 0.66 -10.10 -0.34
CA THR A 214 -0.61 -10.85 -0.22
C THR A 214 -0.54 -12.15 -1.00
N ALA A 215 -0.01 -12.13 -2.24
CA ALA A 215 0.20 -13.33 -3.04
C ALA A 215 1.10 -14.36 -2.33
N LYS A 216 2.12 -13.89 -1.59
CA LYS A 216 2.96 -14.75 -0.74
C LYS A 216 2.16 -15.46 0.36
N LEU A 217 1.32 -14.73 1.09
CA LEU A 217 0.45 -15.32 2.13
C LEU A 217 -0.62 -16.26 1.53
N LEU A 218 -1.10 -15.95 0.32
CA LEU A 218 -2.03 -16.78 -0.43
C LEU A 218 -1.37 -17.99 -1.11
N LYS A 219 -0.03 -18.11 -1.05
CA LYS A 219 0.77 -19.17 -1.68
C LYS A 219 0.50 -19.29 -3.19
N LEU A 220 0.40 -18.14 -3.88
CA LEU A 220 0.24 -18.11 -5.33
C LEU A 220 1.55 -18.50 -6.03
N ASP A 221 1.42 -19.03 -7.25
CA ASP A 221 2.56 -19.19 -8.16
C ASP A 221 3.00 -17.83 -8.76
N ALA A 222 4.16 -17.82 -9.42
CA ALA A 222 4.74 -16.61 -9.99
C ALA A 222 3.85 -15.97 -11.07
N GLY A 223 3.13 -16.76 -11.87
CA GLY A 223 2.26 -16.26 -12.94
C GLY A 223 1.03 -15.53 -12.39
N ARG A 224 0.35 -16.13 -11.42
CA ARG A 224 -0.75 -15.48 -10.69
C ARG A 224 -0.27 -14.26 -9.91
N THR A 225 0.93 -14.31 -9.35
CA THR A 225 1.52 -13.15 -8.67
C THR A 225 1.80 -12.01 -9.66
N GLU A 226 2.26 -12.31 -10.89
CA GLU A 226 2.47 -11.29 -11.94
C GLU A 226 1.16 -10.62 -12.37
N HIS A 227 0.06 -11.39 -12.47
CA HIS A 227 -1.27 -10.82 -12.72
C HIS A 227 -1.76 -9.95 -11.56
N ALA A 228 -1.57 -10.38 -10.31
CA ALA A 228 -1.90 -9.58 -9.13
C ALA A 228 -1.15 -8.24 -9.12
N LEU A 229 0.16 -8.30 -9.37
CA LEU A 229 1.02 -7.12 -9.45
C LEU A 229 0.58 -6.18 -10.58
N SER A 230 0.21 -6.73 -11.74
CA SER A 230 -0.22 -5.93 -12.90
C SER A 230 -1.56 -5.25 -12.66
N MET A 231 -2.55 -5.94 -12.06
CA MET A 231 -3.81 -5.33 -11.63
C MET A 231 -3.59 -4.21 -10.62
N ALA A 232 -2.74 -4.44 -9.61
CA ALA A 232 -2.43 -3.44 -8.60
C ALA A 232 -1.81 -2.18 -9.22
N GLY A 233 -0.90 -2.35 -10.18
CA GLY A 233 -0.31 -1.23 -10.91
C GLY A 233 -1.30 -0.46 -11.79
N SER A 234 -2.31 -1.13 -12.35
CA SER A 234 -3.37 -0.45 -13.11
C SER A 234 -4.32 0.37 -12.24
N TRP A 235 -4.44 0.07 -10.95
CA TRP A 235 -5.33 0.81 -10.03
C TRP A 235 -4.61 1.89 -9.23
N SER A 236 -3.27 1.87 -9.21
CA SER A 236 -2.41 2.86 -8.57
C SER A 236 -2.92 4.28 -8.82
N SER A 237 -3.24 4.97 -7.73
CA SER A 237 -3.87 6.29 -7.75
C SER A 237 -3.67 6.99 -6.40
N GLY A 238 -3.99 8.28 -6.31
CA GLY A 238 -3.97 9.02 -5.05
C GLY A 238 -3.19 10.33 -5.13
N LEU A 239 -3.75 11.36 -4.48
CA LEU A 239 -3.11 12.67 -4.36
C LEU A 239 -2.60 12.84 -2.93
N GLY A 240 -1.42 13.42 -2.76
CA GLY A 240 -0.89 13.72 -1.42
C GLY A 240 -1.76 14.76 -0.73
N GLN A 241 -2.55 14.33 0.25
CA GLN A 241 -3.36 15.20 1.10
C GLN A 241 -2.68 15.38 2.46
N ALA A 242 -2.95 16.51 3.14
CA ALA A 242 -2.46 16.75 4.49
C ALA A 242 -3.48 17.56 5.28
N GLY A 243 -3.59 17.29 6.58
CA GLY A 243 -4.49 18.01 7.49
C GLY A 243 -5.97 17.64 7.38
N CYS A 244 -6.30 16.50 6.77
CA CYS A 244 -7.65 15.96 6.68
C CYS A 244 -7.63 14.43 6.77
N ASP A 245 -8.79 13.83 7.02
CA ASP A 245 -8.92 12.37 7.17
C ASP A 245 -8.50 11.61 5.90
N THR A 246 -8.60 12.23 4.73
CA THR A 246 -8.19 11.62 3.45
C THR A 246 -6.71 11.22 3.46
N HIS A 247 -5.85 11.95 4.18
CA HIS A 247 -4.45 11.60 4.35
C HIS A 247 -4.27 10.18 4.92
N PHE A 248 -5.16 9.76 5.82
CA PHE A 248 -5.16 8.42 6.40
C PHE A 248 -5.95 7.40 5.56
N LEU A 249 -7.00 7.86 4.88
CA LEU A 249 -7.85 7.01 4.06
C LEU A 249 -7.17 6.57 2.74
N GLU A 250 -6.34 7.41 2.13
CA GLU A 250 -5.57 7.06 0.92
C GLU A 250 -4.66 5.83 1.16
N SER A 251 -4.16 5.72 2.39
CA SER A 251 -3.30 4.62 2.84
C SER A 251 -4.04 3.31 2.98
N GLY A 252 -5.26 3.38 3.51
CA GLY A 252 -6.16 2.25 3.55
C GLY A 252 -6.60 1.80 2.15
N HIS A 253 -6.84 2.75 1.25
CA HIS A 253 -7.15 2.43 -0.14
C HIS A 253 -5.98 1.70 -0.83
N THR A 254 -4.76 2.20 -0.63
CA THR A 254 -3.51 1.58 -1.11
C THR A 254 -3.38 0.12 -0.67
N ALA A 255 -3.61 -0.15 0.62
CA ALA A 255 -3.61 -1.50 1.18
C ALA A 255 -4.69 -2.39 0.53
N LYS A 256 -5.92 -1.89 0.42
CA LYS A 256 -7.04 -2.63 -0.16
C LYS A 256 -6.76 -3.04 -1.61
N MET A 257 -6.24 -2.13 -2.43
CA MET A 257 -6.00 -2.39 -3.86
C MET A 257 -5.02 -3.55 -4.08
N GLY A 258 -3.94 -3.62 -3.30
CA GLY A 258 -2.98 -4.71 -3.38
C GLY A 258 -3.59 -6.04 -2.94
N VAL A 259 -4.30 -6.04 -1.80
CA VAL A 259 -4.98 -7.24 -1.29
C VAL A 259 -6.01 -7.75 -2.30
N GLN A 260 -6.89 -6.87 -2.77
CA GLN A 260 -7.92 -7.19 -3.76
C GLN A 260 -7.32 -7.80 -5.03
N SER A 261 -6.22 -7.23 -5.53
CA SER A 261 -5.55 -7.73 -6.74
C SER A 261 -5.08 -9.17 -6.59
N ALA A 262 -4.46 -9.52 -5.45
CA ALA A 262 -4.00 -10.88 -5.19
C ALA A 262 -5.16 -11.88 -5.00
N PHE A 263 -6.25 -11.45 -4.35
CA PHE A 263 -7.45 -12.28 -4.21
C PHE A 263 -8.14 -12.54 -5.56
N LEU A 264 -8.18 -11.56 -6.46
CA LEU A 264 -8.72 -11.72 -7.80
C LEU A 264 -7.83 -12.62 -8.67
N ALA A 265 -6.51 -12.45 -8.60
CA ALA A 265 -5.56 -13.29 -9.34
C ALA A 265 -5.64 -14.76 -8.87
N ARG A 266 -5.85 -15.00 -7.56
CA ARG A 266 -6.09 -16.34 -7.02
C ARG A 266 -7.30 -17.03 -7.67
N LEU A 267 -8.33 -16.26 -8.05
CA LEU A 267 -9.53 -16.73 -8.71
C LEU A 267 -9.39 -16.85 -10.23
N GLY A 268 -8.23 -16.49 -10.80
CA GLY A 268 -7.94 -16.58 -12.22
C GLY A 268 -8.20 -15.29 -13.02
N ALA A 269 -8.41 -14.14 -12.36
CA ALA A 269 -8.43 -12.86 -13.06
C ALA A 269 -7.06 -12.57 -13.69
N THR A 270 -7.08 -12.08 -14.93
CA THR A 270 -5.87 -11.78 -15.72
C THR A 270 -5.71 -10.28 -15.93
N ALA A 271 -4.45 -9.85 -16.10
CA ALA A 271 -4.05 -8.50 -16.52
C ALA A 271 -2.91 -8.59 -17.53
N GLU A 272 -2.67 -7.49 -18.26
CA GLU A 272 -1.53 -7.38 -19.18
C GLU A 272 -0.21 -7.51 -18.40
N LEU A 273 0.61 -8.50 -18.78
CA LEU A 273 1.86 -8.79 -18.10
C LEU A 273 2.95 -7.78 -18.45
N GLY A 274 3.99 -7.70 -17.62
CA GLY A 274 5.08 -6.76 -17.83
C GLY A 274 4.75 -5.31 -17.47
N VAL A 275 3.85 -5.06 -16.51
CA VAL A 275 3.47 -3.70 -16.05
C VAL A 275 4.66 -2.78 -15.70
N LEU A 276 5.84 -3.36 -15.40
CA LEU A 276 7.08 -2.63 -15.11
C LEU A 276 7.92 -2.31 -16.37
N ASP A 277 7.74 -3.08 -17.45
CA ASP A 277 8.58 -3.07 -18.65
C ASP A 277 7.86 -2.54 -19.90
N ILE A 278 6.54 -2.68 -19.98
CA ILE A 278 5.77 -2.34 -21.18
C ILE A 278 5.65 -0.83 -21.38
N LYS A 279 5.52 -0.41 -22.65
CA LYS A 279 5.40 1.00 -23.05
C LYS A 279 4.24 1.74 -22.37
N ASN A 280 3.17 1.02 -22.01
CA ASN A 280 1.98 1.57 -21.34
C ASN A 280 1.91 1.16 -19.86
N GLY A 281 3.05 0.78 -19.26
CA GLY A 281 3.14 0.29 -17.89
C GLY A 281 3.04 1.39 -16.84
N ILE A 282 3.19 1.04 -15.57
CA ILE A 282 3.01 1.98 -14.44
C ILE A 282 3.96 3.18 -14.47
N TYR A 283 5.14 3.01 -15.07
CA TYR A 283 6.13 4.08 -15.21
C TYR A 283 5.86 4.97 -16.43
N ALA A 284 5.07 4.53 -17.40
CA ALA A 284 4.83 5.26 -18.65
C ALA A 284 4.23 6.66 -18.44
N PRO A 285 3.22 6.86 -17.56
CA PRO A 285 2.71 8.20 -17.25
C PRO A 285 3.75 9.11 -16.57
N LEU A 286 4.85 8.54 -16.06
CA LEU A 286 5.87 9.23 -15.29
C LEU A 286 7.10 9.63 -16.14
N VAL A 287 7.21 9.11 -17.37
CA VAL A 287 8.33 9.37 -18.30
C VAL A 287 8.39 10.84 -18.75
N ALA A 288 7.30 11.61 -18.58
CA ALA A 288 7.33 13.06 -18.73
C ALA A 288 8.36 13.76 -17.81
N ASN A 289 8.84 13.06 -16.77
CA ASN A 289 9.85 13.53 -15.82
C ASN A 289 11.29 13.06 -16.12
N GLY A 290 11.57 12.50 -17.31
CA GLY A 290 12.90 12.04 -17.74
C GLY A 290 13.01 10.52 -17.88
N GLU A 291 14.23 10.03 -18.08
CA GLU A 291 14.50 8.58 -18.14
C GLU A 291 14.37 7.94 -16.75
N ILE A 292 13.62 6.85 -16.69
CA ILE A 292 13.41 6.06 -15.47
C ILE A 292 14.38 4.89 -15.47
N ASP A 293 15.27 4.85 -14.48
CA ASP A 293 16.20 3.73 -14.31
C ASP A 293 15.49 2.52 -13.69
N LEU A 294 14.94 1.67 -14.56
CA LEU A 294 14.26 0.44 -14.18
C LEU A 294 15.21 -0.67 -13.69
N THR A 295 16.54 -0.49 -13.81
CA THR A 295 17.49 -1.50 -13.30
C THR A 295 17.46 -1.59 -11.76
N LYS A 296 17.05 -0.51 -11.08
CA LYS A 296 16.89 -0.46 -9.62
C LYS A 296 15.83 -1.41 -9.06
N ILE A 297 14.94 -1.92 -9.93
CA ILE A 297 13.87 -2.83 -9.53
C ILE A 297 14.46 -4.20 -9.14
N ASP A 298 15.35 -4.72 -9.96
CA ASP A 298 15.79 -6.12 -9.90
C ASP A 298 17.32 -6.30 -9.81
N ALA A 299 18.10 -5.22 -9.91
CA ALA A 299 19.49 -5.22 -9.43
C ALA A 299 19.52 -5.76 -8.00
N ASP A 300 20.47 -6.63 -7.64
CA ASP A 300 20.64 -7.21 -6.29
C ASP A 300 19.40 -7.88 -5.63
N LEU A 301 18.37 -8.22 -6.41
CA LEU A 301 17.15 -8.86 -5.89
C LEU A 301 17.46 -10.14 -5.12
N GLY A 302 16.96 -10.20 -3.88
CA GLY A 302 17.15 -11.36 -3.00
C GLY A 302 18.52 -11.42 -2.32
N GLN A 303 19.33 -10.37 -2.43
CA GLN A 303 20.61 -10.28 -1.74
C GLN A 303 20.49 -9.33 -0.54
N ALA A 304 21.14 -9.71 0.57
CA ALA A 304 21.27 -8.83 1.73
C ALA A 304 22.21 -7.65 1.40
N PRO A 305 22.00 -6.46 2.01
CA PRO A 305 20.97 -6.15 3.01
C PRO A 305 19.58 -5.92 2.40
N TYR A 306 18.55 -6.51 3.01
CA TYR A 306 17.16 -6.33 2.60
C TYR A 306 16.66 -4.91 2.91
N ARG A 307 15.82 -4.36 2.03
CA ARG A 307 15.38 -2.96 2.08
C ARG A 307 14.53 -2.63 3.29
N ILE A 308 13.89 -3.62 3.91
CA ILE A 308 13.19 -3.43 5.19
C ILE A 308 14.13 -2.87 6.27
N ASN A 309 15.41 -3.24 6.26
CA ASN A 309 16.42 -2.73 7.21
C ASN A 309 16.74 -1.24 7.01
N ARG A 310 16.23 -0.59 5.95
CA ARG A 310 16.38 0.85 5.69
C ARG A 310 15.27 1.70 6.32
N ALA A 311 14.32 1.08 7.02
CA ALA A 311 13.25 1.80 7.70
C ALA A 311 13.83 2.69 8.82
N CYS A 312 13.52 3.98 8.75
CA CYS A 312 13.88 4.95 9.77
C CYS A 312 12.82 4.97 10.87
N ILE A 313 13.25 4.72 12.12
CA ILE A 313 12.35 4.56 13.25
C ILE A 313 11.84 5.92 13.75
N LYS A 314 10.53 6.14 13.62
CA LYS A 314 9.86 7.36 14.07
C LYS A 314 9.68 7.34 15.59
N LYS A 315 10.17 8.39 16.27
CA LYS A 315 10.13 8.51 17.75
C LYS A 315 8.84 9.16 18.28
N TYR A 316 8.18 9.99 17.47
CA TYR A 316 7.05 10.83 17.88
C TYR A 316 5.90 10.73 16.89
N SER A 317 4.67 10.90 17.40
CA SER A 317 3.42 10.94 16.63
C SER A 317 3.28 12.24 15.85
N ALA A 318 4.02 12.39 14.76
CA ALA A 318 3.95 13.54 13.86
C ALA A 318 4.69 13.27 12.57
N THR A 319 4.20 13.74 11.42
CA THR A 319 4.87 13.61 10.11
C THR A 319 6.39 13.73 10.19
N SER A 320 7.13 12.91 9.45
CA SER A 320 8.59 12.75 9.59
C SER A 320 9.40 14.04 9.51
N SER A 321 8.89 15.09 8.85
CA SER A 321 9.51 16.42 8.85
C SER A 321 9.51 17.09 10.23
N ASN A 322 8.50 16.82 11.05
CA ASN A 322 8.29 17.41 12.37
C ASN A 322 8.96 16.60 13.49
N SER A 323 9.15 15.29 13.34
CA SER A 323 9.86 14.49 14.35
C SER A 323 11.31 14.97 14.59
N TRP A 324 11.94 15.57 13.57
CA TRP A 324 13.23 16.26 13.72
C TRP A 324 13.17 17.48 14.61
N THR A 325 12.08 18.25 14.56
CA THR A 325 11.91 19.45 15.40
C THR A 325 11.77 19.11 16.88
N PHE A 326 11.31 17.90 17.20
CA PHE A 326 11.18 17.39 18.56
C PHE A 326 12.44 16.69 19.08
N SER A 327 13.43 16.43 18.23
CA SER A 327 14.68 15.83 18.68
C SER A 327 15.51 16.89 19.42
N PRO A 328 15.89 16.67 20.69
CA PRO A 328 16.76 17.60 21.39
C PRO A 328 18.09 17.71 20.65
N THR A 329 18.57 18.95 20.45
CA THR A 329 19.94 19.19 20.02
C THR A 329 20.89 18.54 21.03
N PRO A 330 21.89 17.76 20.59
CA PRO A 330 22.92 17.25 21.50
C PRO A 330 23.55 18.42 22.27
N GLY A 331 23.40 18.43 23.61
CA GLY A 331 23.99 19.43 24.50
C GLY A 331 23.02 20.45 25.13
N SER A 332 21.70 20.36 24.95
CA SER A 332 20.75 21.32 25.55
C SER A 332 20.00 20.82 26.80
N GLU A 333 20.37 19.69 27.39
CA GLU A 333 19.75 19.20 28.64
C GLU A 333 20.70 19.31 29.83
N SER A 334 20.89 20.54 30.31
CA SER A 334 21.17 20.81 31.72
C SER A 334 20.91 22.29 32.02
N GLY A 335 19.72 22.61 32.53
CA GLY A 335 19.42 23.96 32.98
C GLY A 335 17.93 24.19 33.16
N THR A 336 17.46 24.07 34.40
CA THR A 336 16.22 24.71 34.84
C THR A 336 16.33 26.21 34.55
N ALA A 337 15.60 26.71 33.55
CA ALA A 337 15.47 28.14 33.30
C ALA A 337 14.02 28.48 32.99
N ASP A 338 13.45 29.30 33.88
CA ASP A 338 12.13 29.90 33.85
C ASP A 338 11.73 30.39 32.45
N ALA A 339 10.51 30.03 32.05
CA ALA A 339 9.81 30.58 30.90
C ALA A 339 9.30 32.00 31.23
N ALA A 340 10.21 32.95 31.42
CA ALA A 340 9.88 34.36 31.61
C ALA A 340 11.04 35.28 31.24
N GLN A 341 11.44 35.28 29.95
CA GLN A 341 12.00 36.46 29.26
C GLN A 341 12.27 36.10 27.79
N GLY A 342 11.44 36.64 26.91
CA GLY A 342 11.67 36.56 25.47
C GLY A 342 12.77 37.53 25.05
N GLN A 343 13.84 36.99 24.47
CA GLN A 343 14.67 37.69 23.49
C GLN A 343 14.97 36.74 22.33
N GLY A 344 14.50 37.13 21.15
CA GLY A 344 14.55 36.31 19.94
C GLY A 344 15.98 36.03 19.50
N ARG A 345 16.26 34.75 19.21
CA ARG A 345 17.31 34.37 18.28
C ARG A 345 16.64 33.85 17.02
N GLY A 346 16.76 34.63 15.95
CA GLY A 346 16.17 34.34 14.65
C GLY A 346 16.86 33.17 13.98
N HIS A 347 16.16 32.04 13.86
CA HIS A 347 16.45 31.06 12.84
C HIS A 347 15.65 31.42 11.58
N HIS A 348 16.31 31.97 10.56
CA HIS A 348 15.74 32.10 9.22
C HIS A 348 15.66 30.71 8.57
N ARG A 349 14.55 30.02 8.81
CA ARG A 349 14.04 28.95 7.93
C ARG A 349 12.57 29.23 7.63
N ARG A 350 12.19 29.10 6.35
CA ARG A 350 10.82 29.37 5.88
C ARG A 350 9.82 28.54 6.69
N ARG A 351 9.02 29.21 7.53
CA ARG A 351 7.90 28.58 8.23
C ARG A 351 6.76 28.36 7.23
N VAL A 352 6.46 27.10 6.93
CA VAL A 352 5.12 26.70 6.52
C VAL A 352 4.62 25.80 7.64
N GLY A 353 3.89 26.40 8.58
CA GLY A 353 3.21 25.64 9.62
C GLY A 353 1.94 25.02 9.04
N CYS A 354 1.75 23.72 9.27
CA CYS A 354 0.45 23.08 9.12
C CYS A 354 -0.50 23.76 10.12
N ARG A 355 -1.47 24.55 9.62
CA ARG A 355 -2.61 24.93 10.46
C ARG A 355 -3.43 23.66 10.69
N ALA A 356 -3.48 23.18 11.93
CA ALA A 356 -4.61 22.41 12.40
C ALA A 356 -5.84 23.32 12.29
N GLY A 357 -6.59 23.19 11.19
CA GLY A 357 -7.83 23.91 10.99
C GLY A 357 -8.90 23.36 11.90
N HIS A 358 -9.13 23.99 13.04
CA HIS A 358 -10.45 23.95 13.65
C HIS A 358 -11.45 24.59 12.68
N HIS A 359 -12.25 23.78 11.98
CA HIS A 359 -13.50 24.25 11.39
C HIS A 359 -14.67 23.87 12.32
N PRO A 360 -15.64 24.77 12.52
CA PRO A 360 -16.73 24.57 13.46
C PRO A 360 -17.69 23.52 12.92
N ALA A 361 -18.06 22.58 13.80
CA ALA A 361 -19.12 21.61 13.56
C ALA A 361 -20.46 22.32 13.28
N PHE A 362 -21.27 21.66 12.46
CA PHE A 362 -22.71 21.93 12.32
C PHE A 362 -23.38 22.12 13.70
N PRO A 363 -24.28 23.10 13.88
CA PRO A 363 -24.82 23.42 15.19
C PRO A 363 -25.83 22.35 15.63
N ARG A 364 -25.45 21.51 16.60
CA ARG A 364 -26.43 20.82 17.45
C ARG A 364 -26.76 21.73 18.64
N ARG A 365 -28.05 22.07 18.76
CA ARG A 365 -28.63 22.76 19.90
C ARG A 365 -28.47 21.89 21.17
N GLY A 366 -27.99 22.52 22.24
CA GLY A 366 -28.34 22.19 23.63
C GLY A 366 -27.43 21.20 24.36
N GLY A 367 -26.88 21.64 25.50
CA GLY A 367 -26.40 20.76 26.56
C GLY A 367 -24.96 21.01 27.00
N GLN A 368 -24.81 21.58 28.20
CA GLN A 368 -23.58 21.95 28.90
C GLN A 368 -22.56 20.79 29.10
N GLY A 369 -21.27 21.15 29.19
CA GLY A 369 -20.23 20.30 29.79
C GLY A 369 -18.85 20.52 29.17
N GLY A 370 -18.11 21.52 29.67
CA GLY A 370 -16.76 21.83 29.18
C GLY A 370 -15.64 21.04 29.88
N VAL A 371 -14.50 20.89 29.21
CA VAL A 371 -13.17 20.85 29.84
C VAL A 371 -12.19 21.60 28.92
N ARG A 372 -11.46 22.53 29.53
CA ARG A 372 -10.48 23.44 28.90
C ARG A 372 -9.10 22.78 28.80
N GLY A 373 -8.30 23.17 27.79
CA GLY A 373 -6.84 23.06 27.89
C GLY A 373 -6.06 23.16 26.58
N CYS A 374 -5.87 24.38 26.03
CA CYS A 374 -4.66 24.75 25.26
C CYS A 374 -4.62 26.29 25.10
N PRO A 375 -3.48 26.98 25.36
CA PRO A 375 -3.42 28.45 25.30
C PRO A 375 -3.28 28.96 23.84
N PRO A 376 -3.94 30.06 23.45
CA PRO A 376 -3.86 30.61 22.10
C PRO A 376 -2.67 31.58 21.99
N GLY A 377 -1.86 31.45 20.93
CA GLY A 377 -0.72 32.33 20.69
C GLY A 377 -0.41 32.56 19.22
N LEU A 378 -0.66 33.80 18.78
CA LEU A 378 -0.08 34.52 17.63
C LEU A 378 -0.62 34.20 16.22
N ALA A 379 -1.63 35.00 15.84
CA ALA A 379 -2.06 35.22 14.46
C ALA A 379 -1.21 36.32 13.78
N GLY A 380 -0.88 36.15 12.49
CA GLY A 380 -0.46 37.25 11.63
C GLY A 380 0.32 36.86 10.37
N GLY A 381 -0.08 37.42 9.21
CA GLY A 381 0.82 37.69 8.07
C GLY A 381 0.52 36.99 6.74
N ASN A 382 -0.17 37.69 5.83
CA ASN A 382 -0.31 37.36 4.40
C ASN A 382 1.03 37.59 3.67
N GLY A 383 1.45 36.66 2.80
CA GLY A 383 2.60 36.87 1.91
C GLY A 383 2.73 35.80 0.83
N ARG A 384 2.43 36.17 -0.43
CA ARG A 384 2.75 35.39 -1.64
C ARG A 384 4.27 35.25 -1.77
N THR A 385 4.82 34.03 -1.80
CA THR A 385 6.10 33.74 -2.47
C THR A 385 6.13 32.33 -3.07
N GLY A 386 6.84 32.21 -4.19
CA GLY A 386 6.83 31.09 -5.13
C GLY A 386 7.36 29.75 -4.62
N ARG A 387 7.04 28.76 -5.46
CA ARG A 387 7.06 27.30 -5.29
C ARG A 387 8.47 26.75 -5.08
N GLY A 388 8.58 25.83 -4.13
CA GLY A 388 9.75 24.99 -3.85
C GLY A 388 9.55 24.31 -2.50
N TRP A 389 9.26 23.00 -2.51
CA TRP A 389 9.21 22.20 -1.28
C TRP A 389 10.63 22.08 -0.70
N PRO A 390 10.83 22.15 0.63
CA PRO A 390 12.17 22.02 1.20
C PRO A 390 12.75 20.63 0.92
N LYS A 391 14.07 20.54 0.71
CA LYS A 391 14.79 19.27 0.68
C LYS A 391 14.81 18.69 2.09
N TRP A 392 14.21 17.51 2.28
CA TRP A 392 14.04 16.86 3.59
C TRP A 392 14.70 15.49 3.58
N PHE A 393 16.02 15.40 3.75
CA PHE A 393 16.67 14.10 3.88
C PHE A 393 17.83 14.12 4.87
N GLY A 394 17.60 13.41 5.96
CA GLY A 394 18.58 12.86 6.88
C GLY A 394 17.81 11.82 7.66
N CYS A 395 18.17 10.55 7.51
CA CYS A 395 18.24 9.62 8.61
C CYS A 395 19.75 9.58 8.95
#